data_AF-A0AAV7MFL0-F1
#
_entry.id   AF-A0AAV7MFL0-F1
#
_cell.length_a   1.000
_cell.length_b   1.000
_cell.length_c   1.000
_cell.angle_alpha   90.00
_cell.angle_beta   90.00
_cell.angle_gamma   90.00
#
_symmetry.space_group_name_H-M   'P 1'
#
loop_
_entity.id
_entity.type
_entity.pdbx_description
1 polymer ?
#
loop_
_entity_poly.entity_id
_entity_poly.type
_entity_poly.pdbx_seq_one_letter_code
_entity_poly.pdbx_strand_id
1 'polypeptide(L)' 'MVNAYLGVPFAKAPVGLRRFARPEPAEAWSDVRTATSYPPLTASTSTEQQEKKTEKLLPHRVMCKA' A
#
# COMPACT_ATOMS: atom_id res chain seq x y z
N MET A 1 -6.00 -29.20 -9.05
CA MET A 1 -5.18 -27.99 -8.78
C MET A 1 -6.10 -26.78 -8.71
N VAL A 2 -5.81 -25.83 -7.84
CA VAL A 2 -6.61 -24.59 -7.65
C VAL A 2 -5.66 -23.40 -7.75
N ASN A 3 -6.09 -22.37 -8.49
CA ASN A 3 -5.35 -21.12 -8.66
C ASN A 3 -6.08 -20.02 -7.88
N ALA A 4 -5.35 -19.27 -7.04
CA ALA A 4 -5.88 -18.16 -6.25
C ALA A 4 -5.22 -16.84 -6.67
N TYR A 5 -6.02 -15.77 -6.74
CA TYR A 5 -5.59 -14.42 -7.12
C TYR A 5 -6.05 -13.44 -6.04
N LEU A 6 -5.10 -12.82 -5.32
CA LEU A 6 -5.36 -12.14 -4.03
C LEU A 6 -5.20 -10.61 -4.06
N GLY A 7 -5.01 -10.01 -5.24
CA GLY A 7 -4.71 -8.58 -5.37
C GLY A 7 -5.35 -7.90 -6.58
N VAL A 8 -6.41 -8.47 -7.16
CA VAL A 8 -7.06 -7.91 -8.36
C VAL A 8 -8.00 -6.77 -7.94
N PRO A 9 -7.78 -5.53 -8.42
CA PRO A 9 -8.63 -4.40 -8.03
C PRO A 9 -10.02 -4.49 -8.67
N PHE A 10 -11.04 -4.20 -7.88
CA PHE A 10 -12.43 -4.16 -8.34
C PHE A 10 -12.88 -2.74 -8.74
N ALA A 11 -12.29 -1.72 -8.13
CA ALA A 11 -12.63 -0.32 -8.34
C ALA A 11 -11.37 0.54 -8.46
N LYS A 12 -11.54 1.75 -9.02
CA LYS A 12 -10.48 2.75 -9.00
C LYS A 12 -10.17 3.17 -7.56
N ALA A 13 -8.91 3.53 -7.32
CA ALA A 13 -8.49 4.03 -6.03
C ALA A 13 -9.35 5.24 -5.61
N PRO A 14 -9.90 5.27 -4.38
CA PRO A 14 -10.76 6.34 -3.88
C PRO A 14 -9.92 7.55 -3.43
N VAL A 15 -9.06 8.05 -4.33
CA VAL A 15 -8.17 9.19 -4.09
C VAL A 15 -8.70 10.46 -4.75
N GLY A 16 -8.34 11.62 -4.20
CA GLY A 16 -8.80 12.93 -4.70
C GLY A 16 -10.32 13.09 -4.61
N LEU A 17 -10.94 13.51 -5.72
CA LEU A 17 -12.40 13.72 -5.82
C LEU A 17 -13.23 12.44 -5.58
N ARG A 18 -12.61 11.26 -5.71
CA ARG A 18 -13.28 9.96 -5.55
C ARG A 18 -13.44 9.50 -4.10
N ARG A 19 -12.86 10.20 -3.13
CA ARG A 19 -12.87 9.78 -1.71
C ARG A 19 -14.29 9.62 -1.15
N PHE A 20 -15.22 10.46 -1.57
CA PHE A 20 -16.62 10.47 -1.11
C PHE A 20 -17.61 10.17 -2.25
N ALA A 21 -17.11 9.84 -3.43
CA ALA A 21 -17.92 9.46 -4.57
C ALA A 21 -18.22 7.96 -4.54
N ARG A 22 -19.19 7.51 -5.35
CA ARG A 22 -19.43 6.08 -5.55
C ARG A 22 -18.19 5.41 -6.18
N PRO A 23 -17.90 4.14 -5.85
CA PRO A 23 -16.82 3.40 -6.48
C PRO A 23 -17.02 3.34 -8.00
N GLU A 24 -15.99 3.72 -8.76
CA GLU A 24 -15.92 3.55 -10.21
C GLU A 24 -15.26 2.21 -10.56
N PRO A 25 -15.67 1.53 -11.65
CA PRO A 25 -15.05 0.27 -12.09
C PRO A 25 -13.56 0.47 -12.37
N ALA A 26 -12.75 -0.55 -12.05
CA ALA A 26 -11.32 -0.53 -12.33
C ALA A 26 -11.05 -0.33 -13.84
N GLU A 27 -9.97 0.38 -14.14
CA GLU A 27 -9.51 0.57 -15.52
C GLU A 27 -8.98 -0.76 -16.07
N ALA A 28 -9.34 -1.07 -17.33
CA ALA A 28 -8.81 -2.23 -18.02
C ALA A 28 -7.28 -2.08 -18.17
N TRP A 29 -6.56 -3.18 -17.98
CA TRP A 29 -5.10 -3.21 -18.14
C TRP A 29 -4.73 -4.21 -19.24
N SER A 30 -3.67 -3.91 -20.00
CA SER A 30 -3.18 -4.74 -21.10
C SER A 30 -2.23 -5.86 -20.64
N ASP A 31 -1.46 -5.62 -19.59
CA ASP A 31 -0.32 -6.46 -19.21
C ASP A 31 -0.62 -7.41 -18.03
N VAL A 32 0.22 -8.43 -17.84
CA VAL A 32 0.06 -9.37 -16.73
C VAL A 32 0.36 -8.68 -15.40
N ARG A 33 -0.60 -8.71 -14.48
CA ARG A 33 -0.44 -8.20 -13.10
C ARG A 33 -0.18 -9.33 -12.12
N THR A 34 0.77 -9.12 -11.23
CA THR A 34 1.07 -10.05 -10.13
C THR A 34 -0.04 -9.99 -9.08
N ALA A 35 -0.80 -11.08 -8.93
CA ALA A 35 -1.89 -11.20 -7.96
C ALA A 35 -1.63 -12.31 -6.91
N THR A 36 -0.37 -12.49 -6.53
CA THR A 36 0.05 -13.53 -5.57
C THR A 36 0.02 -13.05 -4.12
N SER A 37 -0.04 -11.74 -3.88
CA SER A 37 -0.02 -11.12 -2.55
C SER A 37 -1.31 -10.36 -2.27
N TYR A 38 -1.66 -10.29 -0.98
CA TYR A 38 -2.74 -9.43 -0.50
C TYR A 38 -2.41 -7.95 -0.70
N PRO A 39 -3.42 -7.10 -1.00
CA PRO A 39 -3.24 -5.66 -1.07
C PRO A 39 -2.92 -5.08 0.32
N PRO A 40 -2.29 -3.90 0.37
CA PRO A 40 -2.08 -3.20 1.64
C PRO A 40 -3.45 -2.92 2.29
N LEU A 41 -3.55 -3.25 3.57
CA LEU A 41 -4.75 -3.01 4.35
C LEU A 41 -5.00 -1.49 4.46
N THR A 42 -6.27 -1.11 4.43
CA THR A 42 -6.72 0.29 4.41
C THR A 42 -6.33 1.05 5.69
N ALA A 43 -6.34 2.39 5.64
CA ALA A 43 -5.82 3.30 6.67
C ALA A 43 -6.50 3.29 8.07
N SER A 44 -7.26 2.26 8.41
CA SER A 44 -7.78 2.04 9.75
C SER A 44 -6.74 1.27 10.57
N THR A 45 -5.82 2.02 11.18
CA THR A 45 -5.13 1.77 12.46
C THR A 45 -4.76 0.32 12.83
N SER A 46 -3.44 0.12 13.03
CA SER A 46 -2.74 -1.00 13.66
C SER A 46 -2.70 -2.34 12.92
N THR A 47 -1.75 -2.50 11.99
CA THR A 47 -0.98 -3.75 11.92
C THR A 47 0.42 -3.45 11.37
N GLU A 48 1.36 -3.44 12.31
CA GLU A 48 2.80 -3.55 12.16
C GLU A 48 3.20 -4.59 11.11
N GLN A 49 3.80 -4.20 9.99
CA GLN A 49 4.76 -4.99 9.18
C GLN A 49 5.18 -4.18 7.93
N GLN A 50 6.21 -3.35 8.05
CA GLN A 50 7.23 -3.25 6.99
C GLN A 50 8.59 -2.89 7.62
N GLU A 51 9.06 -3.77 8.50
CA GLU A 51 10.45 -3.83 8.91
C GLU A 51 11.30 -4.34 7.73
N LYS A 52 11.80 -3.40 6.91
CA LYS A 52 13.10 -3.44 6.20
C LYS A 52 13.05 -2.52 4.99
N LYS A 53 13.51 -1.29 5.17
CA LYS A 53 14.49 -0.72 4.23
C LYS A 53 15.35 0.31 4.95
N THR A 54 16.49 -0.20 5.41
CA THR A 54 17.78 0.50 5.48
C THR A 54 17.78 1.78 6.31
N GLU A 55 18.23 1.70 7.57
CA GLU A 55 19.66 1.92 7.84
C GLU A 55 20.21 3.14 7.08
N LYS A 56 19.93 4.32 7.65
CA LYS A 56 20.85 5.45 7.83
C LYS A 56 20.07 6.56 8.53
N LEU A 57 19.65 6.30 9.77
CA LEU A 57 19.23 7.36 10.68
C LEU A 57 20.51 8.07 11.19
N LEU A 58 20.98 9.01 10.36
CA LEU A 58 21.64 10.30 10.66
C LEU A 58 22.80 10.34 11.70
N PRO A 59 24.00 10.84 11.34
CA PRO A 59 24.99 11.28 12.32
C PRO A 59 24.60 12.67 12.81
N HIS A 60 23.80 12.80 13.85
CA HIS A 60 23.78 14.04 14.65
C HIS A 60 23.20 13.78 16.04
N ARG A 61 23.96 13.04 16.86
CA ARG A 61 23.79 13.09 18.32
C ARG A 61 24.30 14.46 18.78
N VAL A 62 23.46 15.48 18.69
CA VAL A 62 23.70 16.76 19.37
C VAL A 62 23.53 16.49 20.86
N MET A 63 24.64 16.31 21.57
CA MET A 63 24.62 16.38 23.02
C MET A 63 24.30 17.83 23.42
N CYS A 64 23.27 18.01 24.25
CA CYS A 64 22.96 19.30 24.87
C CYS A 64 24.17 19.82 25.66
N LYS A 65 24.44 21.12 25.53
CA LYS A 65 25.51 21.87 26.22
C LYS A 65 25.31 21.83 27.74
N ALA A 66 26.41 21.74 28.48
CA ALA A 66 26.52 22.09 29.90
C ALA A 66 26.88 23.56 30.04
#